data_AF-A0A4Q9V5T6-F1
#
_entry.id   AF-A0A4Q9V5T6-F1
#
_cell.length_a   1.000
_cell.length_b   1.000
_cell.length_c   1.000
_cell.angle_alpha   90.00
_cell.angle_beta   90.00
_cell.angle_gamma   90.00
#
_symmetry.space_group_name_H-M   'P 1'
#
loop_
_entity.id
_entity.type
_entity.pdbx_description
1 polymer ?
#
loop_
_entity_poly.entity_id
_entity_poly.type
_entity_poly.pdbx_seq_one_letter_code
_entity_poly.pdbx_strand_id
1 'polypeptide(L)'
;MWDYIIEHSLYLTYIFELLAATAGVFYLVKRKKLEFAEKLLVAYLIFIFVFDLFGISFYLYGGFYDFKHVEFVKGTVFENNSWLYNSLAIITSSIYTLYFALQLRSARIKRSLFYLIGLFVVTGIMSFFISDNFFETTSSYVYIFGALMISLSIGVYYIELIKTDRILEFKKELAIFISIGLLVYKLSITPLFIFTKYTQVSDEFFLIFTWSIKIANIFMYSIFTYGFIRSTYRVSTKSYNLPT
;
A
#
# COMPACT_ATOMS: atom_id res chain seq x y z
N MET A 1 18.49 16.56 12.81
CA MET A 1 17.21 16.08 12.23
C MET A 1 17.15 16.33 10.73
N TRP A 2 17.25 17.58 10.24
CA TRP A 2 17.20 17.87 8.79
C TRP A 2 18.33 17.20 8.00
N ASP A 3 19.57 17.26 8.48
CA ASP A 3 20.71 16.62 7.81
C ASP A 3 20.52 15.11 7.69
N TYR A 4 19.95 14.46 8.71
CA TYR A 4 19.65 13.03 8.71
C TYR A 4 18.60 12.65 7.65
N ILE A 5 17.56 13.46 7.49
CA ILE A 5 16.52 13.25 6.46
C ILE A 5 17.13 13.34 5.06
N ILE A 6 18.04 14.30 4.85
CA ILE A 6 18.72 14.53 3.58
C ILE A 6 19.70 13.39 3.28
N GLU A 7 20.56 13.06 4.24
CA GLU A 7 21.57 12.01 4.13
C GLU A 7 20.94 10.65 3.81
N HIS A 8 19.84 10.30 4.49
CA HIS A 8 19.15 9.04 4.29
C HIS A 8 18.11 9.09 3.16
N SER A 9 17.98 10.21 2.45
CA SER A 9 17.03 10.41 1.34
C SER A 9 15.60 9.99 1.66
N LEU A 10 15.16 10.20 2.91
CA LEU A 10 13.86 9.75 3.40
C LEU A 10 12.72 10.45 2.63
N TYR A 11 12.93 11.71 2.27
CA TYR A 11 11.95 12.57 1.58
C TYR A 11 11.45 12.01 0.24
N LEU A 12 12.25 11.22 -0.49
CA LEU A 12 11.89 10.77 -1.83
C LEU A 12 10.61 9.93 -1.84
N THR A 13 10.48 8.96 -0.93
CA THR A 13 9.30 8.09 -0.90
C THR A 13 8.02 8.88 -0.63
N TYR A 14 8.06 9.80 0.34
CA TYR A 14 6.91 10.63 0.72
C TYR A 14 6.46 11.59 -0.39
N ILE A 15 7.40 12.09 -1.20
CA ILE A 15 7.04 12.90 -2.38
C ILE A 15 6.19 12.08 -3.35
N PHE A 16 6.60 10.85 -3.65
CA PHE A 16 5.84 9.99 -4.56
C PHE A 16 4.50 9.53 -3.97
N GLU A 17 4.42 9.29 -2.67
CA GLU A 17 3.16 9.05 -1.96
C GLU A 17 2.21 10.22 -2.08
N LEU A 18 2.70 11.44 -1.80
CA LEU A 18 1.91 12.66 -1.92
C LEU A 18 1.45 12.88 -3.37
N LEU A 19 2.32 12.64 -4.36
CA LEU A 19 1.95 12.72 -5.78
C LEU A 19 0.84 11.71 -6.11
N ALA A 20 0.92 10.48 -5.64
CA ALA A 20 -0.12 9.47 -5.87
C ALA A 20 -1.45 9.85 -5.19
N ALA A 21 -1.40 10.31 -3.95
CA ALA A 21 -2.58 10.75 -3.20
C ALA A 21 -3.25 11.98 -3.86
N THR A 22 -2.48 13.00 -4.22
CA THR A 22 -2.98 14.21 -4.88
C THR A 22 -3.51 13.94 -6.29
N ALA A 23 -2.83 13.09 -7.08
CA ALA A 23 -3.34 12.64 -8.37
C ALA A 23 -4.65 11.84 -8.22
N GLY A 24 -4.77 11.02 -7.17
CA GLY A 24 -5.99 10.33 -6.81
C GLY A 24 -7.15 11.28 -6.48
N VAL A 25 -6.90 12.31 -5.67
CA VAL A 25 -7.90 13.35 -5.36
C VAL A 25 -8.33 14.08 -6.63
N PHE A 26 -7.37 14.49 -7.46
CA PHE A 26 -7.65 15.15 -8.74
C PHE A 26 -8.51 14.25 -9.65
N TYR A 27 -8.21 12.95 -9.71
CA TYR A 27 -9.01 11.95 -10.42
C TYR A 27 -10.45 11.92 -9.92
N LEU A 28 -10.67 11.91 -8.59
CA LEU A 28 -12.02 11.91 -8.02
C LEU A 28 -12.80 13.17 -8.38
N VAL A 29 -12.17 14.34 -8.28
CA VAL A 29 -12.82 15.63 -8.55
C VAL A 29 -13.26 15.76 -10.01
N LYS A 30 -12.49 15.23 -10.96
CA LYS A 30 -12.78 15.35 -12.39
C LYS A 30 -13.78 14.32 -12.92
N ARG A 31 -14.06 13.24 -12.19
CA ARG A 31 -14.95 12.15 -12.62
C ARG A 31 -16.39 12.37 -12.15
N LYS A 32 -17.32 12.36 -13.10
CA LYS A 32 -18.77 12.46 -12.82
C LYS A 32 -19.37 11.20 -12.20
N LYS A 33 -18.88 10.02 -12.60
CA LYS A 33 -19.31 8.72 -12.06
C LYS A 33 -18.10 8.04 -11.44
N LEU A 34 -18.19 7.83 -10.14
CA LEU A 34 -17.14 7.25 -9.31
C LEU A 34 -17.59 5.92 -8.75
N GLU A 35 -16.78 4.89 -8.94
CA GLU A 35 -17.01 3.62 -8.28
C GLU A 35 -16.56 3.69 -6.82
N PHE A 36 -17.24 2.96 -5.94
CA PHE A 36 -16.89 2.91 -4.52
C PHE A 36 -15.43 2.43 -4.31
N ALA A 37 -14.98 1.47 -5.11
CA ALA A 37 -13.61 0.95 -5.06
C ALA A 37 -12.55 2.04 -5.29
N GLU A 38 -12.80 2.96 -6.22
CA GLU A 38 -11.87 4.05 -6.55
C GLU A 38 -11.79 5.08 -5.43
N LYS A 39 -12.94 5.42 -4.82
CA LYS A 39 -12.99 6.30 -3.65
C LYS A 39 -12.24 5.69 -2.47
N LEU A 40 -12.45 4.40 -2.22
CA LEU A 40 -11.78 3.65 -1.18
C LEU A 40 -10.26 3.66 -1.39
N LEU A 41 -9.79 3.41 -2.63
CA LEU A 41 -8.37 3.43 -2.96
C LEU A 41 -7.73 4.79 -2.69
N VAL A 42 -8.36 5.89 -3.14
CA VAL A 42 -7.81 7.24 -2.94
C VAL A 42 -7.82 7.63 -1.46
N ALA A 43 -8.91 7.33 -0.74
CA ALA A 43 -8.97 7.54 0.71
C ALA A 43 -7.85 6.77 1.43
N TYR A 44 -7.59 5.53 1.00
CA TYR A 44 -6.49 4.72 1.52
C TYR A 44 -5.10 5.29 1.21
N LEU A 45 -4.88 5.84 0.01
CA LEU A 45 -3.59 6.48 -0.34
C LEU A 45 -3.33 7.75 0.50
N ILE A 46 -4.37 8.51 0.82
CA ILE A 46 -4.24 9.65 1.74
C ILE A 46 -3.95 9.14 3.16
N PHE A 47 -4.68 8.11 3.59
CA PHE A 47 -4.50 7.48 4.89
C PHE A 47 -3.07 6.98 5.08
N ILE A 48 -2.51 6.22 4.13
CA ILE A 48 -1.16 5.69 4.26
C ILE A 48 -0.11 6.80 4.31
N PHE A 49 -0.24 7.83 3.47
CA PHE A 49 0.66 8.98 3.47
C PHE A 49 0.68 9.70 4.84
N VAL A 50 -0.49 9.93 5.44
CA VAL A 50 -0.58 10.58 6.76
C VAL A 50 0.06 9.71 7.84
N PHE A 51 -0.19 8.40 7.81
CA PHE A 51 0.35 7.47 8.80
C PHE A 51 1.85 7.23 8.65
N ASP A 52 2.38 7.24 7.44
CA ASP A 52 3.82 7.13 7.19
C ASP A 52 4.56 8.42 7.61
N LEU A 53 3.94 9.59 7.40
CA LEU A 53 4.44 10.86 7.97
C LEU A 53 4.43 10.85 9.50
N PHE A 54 3.37 10.28 10.11
CA PHE A 54 3.32 10.11 11.55
C PHE A 54 4.42 9.15 12.04
N GLY A 55 4.59 8.00 11.40
CA GLY A 55 5.59 7.00 11.79
C GLY A 55 7.03 7.52 11.74
N ILE A 56 7.40 8.27 10.69
CA ILE A 56 8.74 8.84 10.57
C ILE A 56 8.97 10.00 11.52
N SER A 57 7.97 10.89 11.69
CA SER A 57 8.09 12.01 12.62
C SER A 57 8.21 11.50 14.06
N PHE A 58 7.46 10.46 14.42
CA PHE A 58 7.57 9.79 15.71
C PHE A 58 8.95 9.15 15.93
N TYR A 59 9.45 8.40 14.95
CA TYR A 59 10.79 7.79 15.01
C TYR A 59 11.92 8.83 15.17
N LEU A 60 11.90 9.89 14.35
CA LEU A 60 12.89 10.95 14.42
C LEU A 60 12.79 11.74 15.73
N TYR A 61 11.57 11.97 16.22
CA TYR A 61 11.36 12.66 17.48
C TYR A 61 11.97 11.88 18.65
N GLY A 62 11.72 10.57 18.73
CA GLY A 62 12.34 9.69 19.71
C GLY A 62 13.87 9.70 19.64
N GLY A 63 14.43 9.57 18.43
CA GLY A 63 15.88 9.50 18.25
C GLY A 63 16.65 10.80 18.55
N PHE A 64 16.08 11.97 18.20
CA PHE A 64 16.78 13.26 18.38
C PHE A 64 16.44 13.99 19.69
N TYR A 65 15.24 13.76 20.23
CA TYR A 65 14.73 14.49 21.38
C TYR A 65 14.38 13.59 22.57
N ASP A 66 14.68 12.29 22.48
CA ASP A 66 14.52 11.32 23.58
C ASP A 66 13.13 11.37 24.22
N PHE A 67 12.11 11.57 23.38
CA PHE A 67 10.71 11.70 23.75
C PHE A 67 10.37 12.79 24.80
N LYS A 68 11.19 13.85 24.93
CA LYS A 68 11.08 14.90 25.97
C LYS A 68 9.68 15.53 26.19
N HIS A 69 8.81 15.60 25.17
CA HIS A 69 7.44 16.14 25.30
C HIS A 69 6.35 15.06 25.23
N VAL A 70 6.72 13.79 25.06
CA VAL A 70 5.84 12.62 25.08
C VAL A 70 6.49 11.51 25.94
N GLU A 71 7.00 11.90 27.11
CA GLU A 71 7.73 11.00 28.02
C GLU A 71 6.86 9.80 28.46
N PHE A 72 5.53 9.95 28.46
CA PHE A 72 4.59 8.86 28.75
C PHE A 72 4.69 7.67 27.79
N VAL A 73 5.31 7.85 26.61
CA VAL A 73 5.54 6.78 25.63
C VAL A 73 6.89 6.08 25.85
N LYS A 74 7.84 6.76 26.48
CA LYS A 74 9.20 6.26 26.70
C LYS A 74 9.18 5.07 27.66
N GLY A 75 9.92 4.01 27.32
CA GLY A 75 9.97 2.76 28.07
C GLY A 75 8.69 1.93 27.97
N THR A 76 7.73 2.32 27.12
CA THR A 76 6.51 1.54 26.85
C THR A 76 6.66 0.74 25.56
N VAL A 77 5.77 -0.24 25.36
CA VAL A 77 5.68 -1.03 24.12
C VAL A 77 5.36 -0.19 22.87
N PHE A 78 4.93 1.07 23.05
CA PHE A 78 4.62 2.01 21.96
C PHE A 78 5.81 2.87 21.52
N GLU A 79 6.95 2.75 22.20
CA GLU A 79 8.19 3.46 21.82
C GLU A 79 8.68 3.05 20.43
N ASN A 80 8.53 1.77 20.07
CA ASN A 80 8.79 1.25 18.74
C ASN A 80 7.54 1.44 17.85
N ASN A 81 7.74 1.78 16.57
CA ASN A 81 6.66 1.92 15.59
C ASN A 81 6.22 0.58 14.95
N SER A 82 6.71 -0.56 15.43
CA SER A 82 6.37 -1.89 14.90
C SER A 82 4.87 -2.18 14.96
N TRP A 83 4.18 -1.80 16.03
CA TRP A 83 2.72 -1.96 16.16
C TRP A 83 1.96 -1.22 15.05
N LEU A 84 2.45 -0.04 14.66
CA LEU A 84 1.84 0.77 13.61
C LEU A 84 1.98 0.07 12.27
N TYR A 85 3.20 -0.36 11.91
CA TYR A 85 3.44 -1.04 10.64
C TYR A 85 2.81 -2.42 10.55
N ASN A 86 2.72 -3.16 11.67
CA ASN A 86 1.98 -4.42 11.76
C ASN A 86 0.47 -4.20 11.49
N SER A 87 -0.11 -3.15 12.08
CA SER A 87 -1.51 -2.77 11.83
C SER A 87 -1.73 -2.35 10.38
N LEU A 88 -0.85 -1.49 9.87
CA LEU A 88 -0.90 -1.04 8.49
C LEU A 88 -0.74 -2.19 7.51
N ALA A 89 0.08 -3.21 7.79
CA ALA A 89 0.22 -4.37 6.92
C ALA A 89 -1.10 -5.15 6.73
N ILE A 90 -1.85 -5.39 7.82
CA ILE A 90 -3.18 -6.03 7.75
C ILE A 90 -4.16 -5.15 6.97
N ILE A 91 -4.21 -3.86 7.28
CA ILE A 91 -5.12 -2.90 6.62
C ILE A 91 -4.79 -2.82 5.12
N THR A 92 -3.53 -2.64 4.77
CA THR A 92 -3.01 -2.54 3.40
C THR A 92 -3.45 -3.73 2.57
N SER A 93 -3.17 -4.94 3.06
CA SER A 93 -3.51 -6.17 2.34
C SER A 93 -5.02 -6.36 2.20
N SER A 94 -5.78 -6.04 3.25
CA SER A 94 -7.24 -6.12 3.21
C SER A 94 -7.85 -5.13 2.22
N ILE A 95 -7.40 -3.87 2.21
CA ILE A 95 -7.91 -2.82 1.33
C ILE A 95 -7.57 -3.10 -0.13
N TYR A 96 -6.34 -3.51 -0.45
CA TYR A 96 -5.99 -3.83 -1.83
C TYR A 96 -6.71 -5.08 -2.35
N THR A 97 -6.84 -6.13 -1.54
CA THR A 97 -7.66 -7.30 -1.91
C THR A 97 -9.12 -6.91 -2.10
N LEU A 98 -9.67 -6.07 -1.22
CA LEU A 98 -11.03 -5.55 -1.34
C LEU A 98 -11.21 -4.71 -2.62
N TYR A 99 -10.25 -3.85 -2.95
CA TYR A 99 -10.26 -3.05 -4.17
C TYR A 99 -10.41 -3.92 -5.42
N PHE A 100 -9.67 -5.03 -5.55
CA PHE A 100 -9.83 -5.94 -6.69
C PHE A 100 -11.11 -6.77 -6.59
N ALA A 101 -11.50 -7.22 -5.39
CA ALA A 101 -12.75 -7.97 -5.20
C ALA A 101 -13.98 -7.15 -5.61
N LEU A 102 -13.96 -5.82 -5.40
CA LEU A 102 -15.06 -4.93 -5.78
C LEU A 102 -15.21 -4.76 -7.30
N GLN A 103 -14.17 -5.03 -8.08
CA GLN A 103 -14.19 -4.93 -9.54
C GLN A 103 -14.66 -6.20 -10.26
N LEU A 104 -14.85 -7.29 -9.52
CA LEU A 104 -15.36 -8.54 -10.03
C LEU A 104 -16.88 -8.47 -10.24
N ARG A 105 -17.33 -8.98 -11.39
CA ARG A 105 -18.75 -9.19 -11.73
C ARG A 105 -19.27 -10.47 -11.10
N SER A 106 -18.42 -11.49 -10.92
CA SER A 106 -18.84 -12.76 -10.33
C SER A 106 -19.10 -12.63 -8.83
N ALA A 107 -20.38 -12.63 -8.44
CA ALA A 107 -20.78 -12.53 -7.03
C ALA A 107 -20.23 -13.68 -6.17
N ARG A 108 -20.08 -14.88 -6.75
CA ARG A 108 -19.52 -16.05 -6.04
C ARG A 108 -18.05 -15.82 -5.69
N ILE A 109 -17.24 -15.45 -6.68
CA ILE A 109 -15.80 -15.23 -6.48
C ILE A 109 -15.56 -14.03 -5.57
N LYS A 110 -16.33 -12.95 -5.78
CA LYS A 110 -16.33 -11.80 -4.90
C LYS A 110 -16.57 -12.22 -3.45
N ARG A 111 -17.66 -12.96 -3.18
CA ARG A 111 -17.98 -13.44 -1.83
C ARG A 111 -16.84 -14.29 -1.23
N SER A 112 -16.21 -15.17 -2.01
CA SER A 112 -15.04 -15.93 -1.57
C SER A 112 -13.87 -15.04 -1.15
N LEU A 113 -13.57 -13.97 -1.91
CA LEU A 113 -12.53 -13.01 -1.52
C LEU A 113 -12.88 -12.24 -0.24
N PHE A 114 -14.15 -11.87 -0.04
CA PHE A 114 -14.58 -11.24 1.22
C PHE A 114 -14.38 -12.17 2.42
N TYR A 115 -14.73 -13.46 2.28
CA TYR A 115 -14.45 -14.45 3.33
C TYR A 115 -12.94 -14.60 3.59
N LEU A 116 -12.11 -14.62 2.54
CA LEU A 116 -10.65 -14.68 2.70
C LEU A 116 -10.09 -13.43 3.40
N ILE A 117 -10.63 -12.24 3.13
CA ILE A 117 -10.26 -11.01 3.86
C ILE A 117 -10.61 -11.15 5.34
N GLY A 118 -11.83 -11.57 5.67
CA GLY A 118 -12.25 -11.77 7.05
C GLY A 118 -11.36 -12.79 7.78
N LEU A 119 -11.09 -13.92 7.13
CA LEU A 119 -10.21 -14.95 7.67
C LEU A 119 -8.79 -14.41 7.92
N PHE A 120 -8.21 -13.70 6.96
CA PHE A 120 -6.87 -13.11 7.09
C PHE A 120 -6.76 -12.08 8.21
N VAL A 121 -7.76 -11.22 8.37
CA VAL A 121 -7.78 -10.26 9.48
C VAL A 121 -7.79 -11.01 10.82
N VAL A 122 -8.66 -12.02 10.95
CA VAL A 122 -8.76 -12.83 12.16
C VAL A 122 -7.45 -13.58 12.45
N THR A 123 -6.90 -14.29 11.46
CA THR A 123 -5.66 -15.06 11.66
C THR A 123 -4.44 -14.16 11.83
N GLY A 124 -4.40 -13.00 11.16
CA GLY A 124 -3.37 -11.99 11.34
C GLY A 124 -3.35 -11.44 12.76
N ILE A 125 -4.52 -11.06 13.29
CA ILE A 125 -4.67 -10.64 14.69
C ILE A 125 -4.29 -11.77 15.65
N MET A 126 -4.77 -13.00 15.42
CA MET A 126 -4.40 -14.16 16.25
C MET A 126 -2.88 -14.42 16.23
N SER A 127 -2.21 -14.25 15.09
CA SER A 127 -0.77 -14.47 14.97
C SER A 127 0.01 -13.55 15.92
N PHE A 128 -0.50 -12.33 16.14
CA PHE A 128 0.09 -11.38 17.06
C PHE A 128 -0.12 -11.74 18.53
N PHE A 129 -1.28 -12.32 18.89
CA PHE A 129 -1.53 -12.82 20.25
C PHE A 129 -0.73 -14.08 20.59
N ILE A 130 -0.43 -14.93 19.61
CA ILE A 130 0.31 -16.18 19.84
C ILE A 130 1.82 -15.94 19.93
N SER A 131 2.33 -14.98 19.17
CA SER A 131 3.77 -14.74 19.07
C SER A 131 4.29 -13.66 20.02
N ASP A 132 3.41 -12.92 20.70
CA ASP A 132 3.70 -11.73 21.53
C ASP A 132 4.55 -10.63 20.83
N ASN A 133 4.76 -10.76 19.52
CA ASN A 133 5.71 -9.94 18.75
C ASN A 133 5.09 -8.67 18.15
N PHE A 134 3.82 -8.38 18.43
CA PHE A 134 3.10 -7.27 17.79
C PHE A 134 3.79 -5.92 17.97
N PHE A 135 4.36 -5.70 19.15
CA PHE A 135 5.01 -4.44 19.51
C PHE A 135 6.53 -4.45 19.24
N GLU A 136 7.13 -5.62 19.04
CA GLU A 136 8.57 -5.77 19.02
C GLU A 136 9.13 -5.92 17.59
N THR A 137 8.46 -6.72 16.75
CA THR A 137 8.97 -7.05 15.42
C THR A 137 7.87 -7.10 14.37
N THR A 138 8.27 -6.98 13.10
CA THR A 138 7.34 -7.12 11.97
C THR A 138 7.01 -8.58 11.73
N SER A 139 5.72 -8.92 11.61
CA SER A 139 5.30 -10.32 11.43
C SER A 139 5.43 -10.78 9.98
N SER A 140 6.44 -11.60 9.68
CA SER A 140 6.63 -12.18 8.34
C SER A 140 5.38 -12.94 7.84
N TYR A 141 4.60 -13.54 8.75
CA TYR A 141 3.33 -14.19 8.41
C TYR A 141 2.36 -13.22 7.72
N VAL A 142 2.13 -12.05 8.32
CA VAL A 142 1.19 -11.04 7.80
C VAL A 142 1.66 -10.53 6.43
N TYR A 143 2.96 -10.28 6.26
CA TYR A 143 3.51 -9.82 4.98
C TYR A 143 3.37 -10.87 3.88
N ILE A 144 3.72 -12.13 4.16
CA ILE A 144 3.66 -13.23 3.16
C ILE A 144 2.20 -13.50 2.76
N PHE A 145 1.32 -13.76 3.73
CA PHE A 145 -0.08 -14.04 3.44
C PHE A 145 -0.78 -12.85 2.80
N GLY A 146 -0.46 -11.64 3.27
CA GLY A 146 -0.97 -10.41 2.69
C GLY A 146 -0.55 -10.20 1.23
N ALA A 147 0.67 -10.57 0.85
CA ALA A 147 1.14 -10.52 -0.53
C ALA A 147 0.48 -11.60 -1.41
N LEU A 148 0.35 -12.83 -0.89
CA LEU A 148 -0.36 -13.91 -1.57
C LEU A 148 -1.81 -13.55 -1.85
N MET A 149 -2.50 -12.94 -0.88
CA MET A 149 -3.88 -12.49 -1.03
C MET A 149 -4.06 -11.41 -2.09
N ILE A 150 -3.20 -10.39 -2.08
CA ILE A 150 -3.22 -9.34 -3.12
C ILE A 150 -2.98 -9.99 -4.47
N SER A 151 -1.95 -10.83 -4.59
CA SER A 151 -1.58 -11.48 -5.85
C SER A 151 -2.70 -12.38 -6.38
N LEU A 152 -3.35 -13.15 -5.49
CA LEU A 152 -4.50 -13.97 -5.82
C LEU A 152 -5.68 -13.12 -6.32
N SER A 153 -6.00 -12.03 -5.62
CA SER A 153 -7.10 -11.14 -6.01
C SER A 153 -6.87 -10.47 -7.36
N ILE A 154 -5.62 -10.08 -7.65
CA ILE A 154 -5.22 -9.55 -8.96
C ILE A 154 -5.29 -10.63 -10.03
N GLY A 155 -4.79 -11.84 -9.76
CA GLY A 155 -4.85 -12.96 -10.69
C GLY A 155 -6.29 -13.33 -11.06
N VAL A 156 -7.18 -13.38 -10.07
CA VAL A 156 -8.62 -13.57 -10.26
C VAL A 156 -9.23 -12.45 -11.11
N TYR A 157 -8.89 -11.19 -10.81
CA TYR A 157 -9.31 -10.05 -11.61
C TYR A 157 -8.86 -10.17 -13.08
N TYR A 158 -7.61 -10.57 -13.35
CA TYR A 158 -7.12 -10.80 -14.70
C TYR A 158 -7.84 -11.96 -15.41
N ILE A 159 -8.10 -13.07 -14.72
CA ILE A 159 -8.84 -14.20 -15.31
C ILE A 159 -10.25 -13.75 -15.73
N GLU A 160 -10.93 -12.96 -14.90
CA GLU A 160 -12.25 -12.45 -15.24
C GLU A 160 -12.19 -11.41 -16.37
N LEU A 161 -11.18 -10.54 -16.36
CA LEU A 161 -10.95 -9.55 -17.40
C LEU A 161 -10.79 -10.20 -18.77
N ILE A 162 -9.95 -11.25 -18.87
CA ILE A 162 -9.71 -11.99 -20.12
C ILE A 162 -10.99 -12.70 -20.61
N LYS A 163 -11.87 -13.12 -19.70
CA LYS A 163 -13.13 -13.81 -20.02
C LYS A 163 -14.27 -12.87 -20.43
N THR A 164 -14.07 -11.56 -20.39
CA THR A 164 -15.11 -10.58 -20.69
C THR A 164 -14.66 -9.64 -21.79
N ASP A 165 -15.61 -9.01 -22.49
CA ASP A 165 -15.32 -8.00 -23.53
C ASP A 165 -14.54 -6.78 -23.00
N ARG A 166 -14.41 -6.65 -21.67
CA ARG A 166 -13.56 -5.65 -21.00
C ARG A 166 -12.10 -5.76 -21.44
N ILE A 167 -11.63 -6.96 -21.83
CA ILE A 167 -10.27 -7.14 -22.34
C ILE A 167 -9.98 -6.26 -23.57
N LEU A 168 -10.98 -5.88 -24.37
CA LEU A 168 -10.80 -4.98 -25.51
C LEU A 168 -10.47 -3.55 -25.08
N GLU A 169 -10.84 -3.20 -23.85
CA GLU A 169 -10.65 -1.88 -23.26
C GLU A 169 -9.67 -1.87 -22.07
N PHE A 170 -8.97 -2.98 -21.78
CA PHE A 170 -8.18 -3.12 -20.54
C PHE A 170 -7.16 -1.99 -20.31
N LYS A 171 -6.52 -1.49 -21.38
CA LYS A 171 -5.55 -0.37 -21.31
C LYS A 171 -6.15 0.93 -20.76
N LYS A 172 -7.47 0.97 -20.60
CA LYS A 172 -8.25 2.09 -20.10
C LYS A 172 -8.69 1.92 -18.64
N GLU A 173 -8.53 0.73 -18.06
CA GLU A 173 -8.94 0.47 -16.68
C GLU A 173 -7.86 0.90 -15.70
N LEU A 174 -8.21 1.78 -14.75
CA LEU A 174 -7.30 2.24 -13.68
C LEU A 174 -6.66 1.05 -12.94
N ALA A 175 -7.46 0.02 -12.69
CA ALA A 175 -7.05 -1.17 -11.98
C ALA A 175 -5.89 -1.93 -12.60
N ILE A 176 -5.65 -1.82 -13.92
CA ILE A 176 -4.47 -2.40 -14.57
C ILE A 176 -3.19 -1.69 -14.15
N PHE A 177 -3.23 -0.36 -13.99
CA PHE A 177 -2.07 0.37 -13.47
C PHE A 177 -1.83 0.02 -12.01
N ILE A 178 -2.90 -0.01 -11.20
CA ILE A 178 -2.81 -0.36 -9.79
C ILE A 178 -2.28 -1.79 -9.60
N SER A 179 -2.72 -2.76 -10.41
CA SER A 179 -2.26 -4.15 -10.31
C SER A 179 -0.79 -4.31 -10.71
N ILE A 180 -0.32 -3.60 -11.73
CA ILE A 180 1.10 -3.64 -12.13
C ILE A 180 1.99 -3.12 -10.99
N GLY A 181 1.66 -1.93 -10.45
CA GLY A 181 2.42 -1.35 -9.34
C GLY A 181 2.44 -2.28 -8.13
N LEU A 182 1.29 -2.84 -7.76
CA LEU A 182 1.17 -3.73 -6.59
C LEU A 182 1.87 -5.07 -6.77
N LEU A 183 1.75 -5.72 -7.93
CA LEU A 183 2.40 -7.01 -8.16
C LEU A 183 3.93 -6.86 -8.11
N VAL A 184 4.48 -5.85 -8.79
CA VAL A 184 5.93 -5.60 -8.76
C VAL A 184 6.37 -5.30 -7.33
N TYR A 185 5.66 -4.44 -6.61
CA TYR A 185 5.96 -4.13 -5.22
C TYR A 185 5.91 -5.38 -4.33
N LYS A 186 4.79 -6.08 -4.31
CA LYS A 186 4.57 -7.21 -3.40
C LYS A 186 5.49 -8.38 -3.70
N LEU A 187 5.71 -8.73 -4.97
CA LEU A 187 6.59 -9.84 -5.33
C LEU A 187 8.07 -9.52 -5.11
N SER A 188 8.49 -8.26 -5.23
CA SER A 188 9.89 -7.87 -4.99
C SER A 188 10.20 -7.70 -3.51
N ILE A 189 9.28 -7.12 -2.73
CA ILE A 189 9.54 -6.73 -1.34
C ILE A 189 9.22 -7.83 -0.34
N THR A 190 8.20 -8.66 -0.57
CA THR A 190 7.82 -9.71 0.39
C THR A 190 8.95 -10.69 0.70
N PRO A 191 9.75 -11.17 -0.27
CA PRO A 191 10.89 -12.03 0.03
C PRO A 191 11.91 -11.36 0.97
N LEU A 192 12.12 -10.04 0.85
CA LEU A 192 13.05 -9.32 1.72
C LEU A 192 12.61 -9.37 3.19
N PHE A 193 11.30 -9.39 3.46
CA PHE A 193 10.74 -9.53 4.81
C PHE A 193 10.95 -10.91 5.45
N ILE A 194 11.37 -11.92 4.68
CA ILE A 194 11.81 -13.22 5.20
C ILE A 194 13.25 -13.13 5.72
N PHE A 195 14.04 -12.23 5.12
CA PHE A 195 15.46 -12.05 5.41
C PHE A 195 15.74 -10.88 6.36
N THR A 196 14.72 -10.23 6.93
CA THR A 196 14.87 -9.11 7.87
C THR A 196 15.75 -9.45 9.06
N LYS A 197 15.78 -10.70 9.52
CA LYS A 197 16.70 -11.14 10.58
C LYS A 197 18.20 -10.96 10.25
N TYR A 198 18.56 -10.87 8.97
CA TYR A 198 19.93 -10.66 8.53
C TYR A 198 20.31 -9.17 8.45
N THR A 199 19.37 -8.23 8.57
CA THR A 199 19.67 -6.78 8.55
C THR A 199 20.45 -6.34 9.77
N GLN A 200 20.35 -7.07 10.89
CA GLN A 200 21.13 -6.79 12.10
C GLN A 200 22.56 -7.34 12.05
N VAL A 201 22.87 -8.17 11.05
CA VAL A 201 24.14 -8.91 10.95
C VAL A 201 25.06 -8.31 9.86
N SER A 202 24.50 -7.61 8.89
CA SER A 202 25.24 -7.06 7.75
C SER A 202 24.73 -5.68 7.35
N ASP A 203 25.60 -4.68 7.48
CA ASP A 203 25.32 -3.30 7.03
C ASP A 203 25.06 -3.22 5.52
N GLU A 204 25.76 -4.06 4.73
CA GLU A 204 25.52 -4.18 3.29
C GLU A 204 24.11 -4.69 3.00
N PHE A 205 23.66 -5.70 3.74
CA PHE A 205 22.30 -6.22 3.59
C PHE A 205 21.25 -5.19 4.02
N PHE A 206 21.50 -4.45 5.11
CA PHE A 206 20.65 -3.35 5.54
C PHE A 206 20.50 -2.26 4.46
N LEU A 207 21.61 -1.91 3.80
CA LEU A 207 21.61 -0.94 2.70
C LEU A 207 20.78 -1.45 1.52
N ILE A 208 21.01 -2.68 1.06
CA ILE A 208 20.26 -3.31 -0.05
C ILE A 208 18.77 -3.39 0.28
N PHE A 209 18.42 -3.82 1.49
CA PHE A 209 17.04 -3.90 1.98
C PHE A 209 16.34 -2.54 1.90
N THR A 210 16.99 -1.50 2.45
CA THR A 210 16.43 -0.15 2.51
C THR A 210 16.25 0.45 1.11
N TRP A 211 17.23 0.31 0.22
CA TRP A 211 17.13 0.81 -1.16
C TRP A 211 16.09 0.06 -1.98
N SER A 212 15.97 -1.26 -1.79
CA SER A 212 14.97 -2.07 -2.49
C SER A 212 13.55 -1.59 -2.18
N ILE A 213 13.25 -1.35 -0.89
CA ILE A 213 11.94 -0.82 -0.46
C ILE A 213 11.70 0.56 -1.05
N LYS A 214 12.68 1.47 -0.99
CA LYS A 214 12.57 2.82 -1.56
C LYS A 214 12.27 2.79 -3.06
N ILE A 215 13.04 2.03 -3.84
CA ILE A 215 12.86 1.92 -5.28
C ILE A 215 11.50 1.32 -5.61
N ALA A 216 11.08 0.26 -4.90
CA ALA A 216 9.78 -0.36 -5.12
C ALA A 216 8.62 0.58 -4.78
N ASN A 217 8.71 1.36 -3.71
CA ASN A 217 7.73 2.38 -3.37
C ASN A 217 7.64 3.46 -4.47
N ILE A 218 8.78 4.03 -4.87
CA ILE A 218 8.85 5.04 -5.93
C ILE A 218 8.22 4.49 -7.22
N PHE A 219 8.56 3.26 -7.61
CA PHE A 219 7.97 2.60 -8.77
C PHE A 219 6.45 2.46 -8.64
N MET A 220 5.97 1.89 -7.54
CA MET A 220 4.54 1.65 -7.32
C MET A 220 3.73 2.95 -7.38
N TYR A 221 4.14 3.96 -6.62
CA TYR A 221 3.44 5.24 -6.55
C TYR A 221 3.55 6.03 -7.86
N SER A 222 4.65 5.90 -8.61
CA SER A 222 4.76 6.46 -9.97
C SER A 222 3.72 5.85 -10.92
N ILE A 223 3.57 4.53 -10.91
CA ILE A 223 2.58 3.83 -11.74
C ILE A 223 1.15 4.21 -11.34
N PHE A 224 0.88 4.35 -10.04
CA PHE A 224 -0.44 4.79 -9.57
C PHE A 224 -0.75 6.21 -10.02
N THR A 225 0.19 7.13 -9.81
CA THR A 225 0.10 8.52 -10.26
C THR A 225 -0.20 8.59 -11.76
N TYR A 226 0.58 7.86 -12.57
CA TYR A 226 0.35 7.76 -14.01
C TYR A 226 -1.05 7.21 -14.34
N GLY A 227 -1.48 6.15 -13.64
CA GLY A 227 -2.80 5.55 -13.80
C GLY A 227 -3.94 6.53 -13.53
N PHE A 228 -3.86 7.32 -12.46
CA PHE A 228 -4.84 8.37 -12.13
C PHE A 228 -4.86 9.48 -13.18
N ILE A 229 -3.69 10.01 -13.55
CA ILE A 229 -3.57 11.09 -14.53
C ILE A 229 -4.15 10.68 -15.88
N ARG A 230 -3.74 9.51 -16.39
CA ARG A 230 -4.21 8.97 -17.67
C ARG A 230 -5.72 8.73 -17.65
N SER A 231 -6.23 8.15 -16.56
CA SER A 231 -7.66 7.93 -16.38
C SER A 231 -8.47 9.23 -16.31
N THR A 232 -7.85 10.33 -15.86
CA THR A 232 -8.46 11.67 -15.80
C THR A 232 -8.53 12.35 -17.16
N TYR A 233 -7.42 12.43 -17.90
CA TYR A 233 -7.37 13.11 -19.20
C TYR A 233 -8.37 12.56 -20.21
N ARG A 234 -8.65 11.26 -20.15
CA ARG A 234 -9.62 10.62 -21.06
C ARG A 234 -11.07 11.05 -20.80
N VAL A 235 -11.43 11.36 -19.56
CA VAL A 235 -12.79 11.86 -19.25
C VAL A 235 -12.98 13.25 -19.86
N SER A 236 -11.95 14.09 -19.79
CA SER A 236 -11.96 15.43 -20.38
C SER A 236 -12.19 15.39 -21.90
N THR A 237 -11.46 14.54 -22.64
CA THR A 237 -11.60 14.46 -24.10
C THR A 237 -12.96 13.93 -24.57
N LYS A 238 -13.61 13.05 -23.81
CA LYS A 238 -15.00 12.62 -24.11
C LYS A 238 -16.03 13.73 -23.91
N SER A 239 -15.81 14.68 -22.99
CA SER A 239 -16.73 15.81 -22.80
C SER A 239 -16.65 16.88 -23.88
N TYR A 240 -15.50 17.01 -24.59
CA TYR A 240 -15.35 17.97 -25.68
C TYR A 240 -15.89 17.46 -27.04
N ASN A 241 -16.13 16.16 -27.19
CA ASN A 241 -16.58 15.55 -28.45
C ASN A 241 -18.09 15.23 -28.47
N LEU A 242 -18.88 15.84 -27.58
CA LEU A 242 -20.34 15.76 -27.66
C LEU A 242 -20.83 16.88 -28.61
N PRO A 243 -21.43 16.56 -29.76
CA PRO A 243 -22.12 17.58 -30.54
C PRO A 243 -23.28 18.11 -29.70
N THR A 244 -23.30 19.43 -29.53
CA THR A 244 -24.43 20.21 -28.98
C THR A 244 -25.66 20.05 -29.84
#